data_AF-A0A8T6WU02-F1
#
_entry.id   AF-A0A8T6WU02-F1
#
_cell.length_a   1.000
_cell.length_b   1.000
_cell.length_c   1.000
_cell.angle_alpha   90.00
_cell.angle_beta   90.00
_cell.angle_gamma   90.00
#
_symmetry.space_group_name_H-M   'P 1'
#
loop_
_entity.id
_entity.type
_entity.pdbx_description
1 polymer ?
#
loop_
_entity_poly.entity_id
_entity_poly.type
_entity_poly.pdbx_seq_one_letter_code
_entity_poly.pdbx_strand_id
1 'polypeptide(L)'
;MEIGLRFRDMMQMNQNGALFEWDEKMFAKFAYLQDVRISNNGEQIAYVLTKANLEDDEYKKTIVIENLENGERKYISDASAPRFAPNGTTLTFVRANEEKETNQLMLVDLRTMSAKKLLETKNIFDVRWNQDNRRLLITSSERLEDEDVYFDDKLPIWFNGRGFLSKEEGVLQIFDTDGEELIDKIKVESFVLPYVSDLPMGIWHGDAVIYNVPNRKNPYKLFDIYHYEHNEREKLFEEVSFKALDSNGEVVLLHGKPEKEKLFEHDYLYLWDGEQ
;
A
#
# COMPACT_ATOMS: atom_id res chain seq x y z
N MET A 1 36.89 -26.57 -5.87
CA MET A 1 36.45 -25.59 -6.88
C MET A 1 35.74 -24.50 -6.11
N GLU A 2 36.51 -23.51 -5.65
CA GLU A 2 36.04 -22.41 -4.82
C GLU A 2 35.62 -21.27 -5.75
N ILE A 3 34.33 -20.97 -5.83
CA ILE A 3 33.82 -19.83 -6.61
C ILE A 3 33.93 -18.59 -5.71
N GLY A 4 35.15 -18.08 -5.56
CA GLY A 4 35.41 -16.79 -4.95
C GLY A 4 35.33 -15.70 -6.02
N LEU A 5 34.17 -15.05 -6.14
CA LEU A 5 34.04 -13.79 -6.89
C LEU A 5 34.86 -12.71 -6.16
N ARG A 6 36.09 -12.48 -6.62
CA ARG A 6 36.92 -11.36 -6.15
C ARG A 6 36.39 -10.06 -6.74
N PHE A 7 35.58 -9.35 -5.97
CA PHE A 7 35.22 -7.93 -6.17
C PHE A 7 36.40 -6.98 -5.85
N ARG A 8 37.61 -7.29 -6.32
CA ARG A 8 38.74 -6.36 -6.19
C ARG A 8 38.97 -5.72 -7.56
N ASP A 9 38.87 -4.40 -7.59
CA ASP A 9 39.39 -3.51 -8.64
C ASP A 9 38.41 -3.06 -9.74
N MET A 10 37.17 -2.70 -9.38
CA MET A 10 36.35 -1.80 -10.20
C MET A 10 36.32 -0.39 -9.60
N MET A 11 37.35 0.43 -9.86
CA MET A 11 37.24 1.88 -9.60
C MET A 11 36.44 2.52 -10.72
N GLN A 12 35.31 3.16 -10.37
CA GLN A 12 34.55 3.99 -11.29
C GLN A 12 34.63 5.46 -10.84
N MET A 13 34.83 6.36 -11.79
CA MET A 13 34.84 7.80 -11.56
C MET A 13 33.42 8.34 -11.64
N ASN A 14 33.03 9.19 -10.67
CA ASN A 14 31.78 9.95 -10.80
C ASN A 14 31.95 11.17 -11.71
N GLN A 15 30.86 11.90 -11.97
CA GLN A 15 30.88 13.11 -12.82
C GLN A 15 31.81 14.23 -12.31
N ASN A 16 32.30 14.14 -11.08
CA ASN A 16 33.22 15.10 -10.46
C ASN A 16 34.66 14.57 -10.30
N GLY A 17 34.98 13.42 -10.89
CA GLY A 17 36.33 12.83 -10.84
C GLY A 17 36.71 12.19 -9.51
N ALA A 18 35.77 12.01 -8.58
CA ALA A 18 36.02 11.25 -7.36
C ALA A 18 36.00 9.74 -7.67
N LEU A 19 37.04 9.04 -7.22
CA LEU A 19 37.13 7.58 -7.25
C LEU A 19 36.16 7.03 -6.19
N PHE A 20 35.21 6.20 -6.63
CA PHE A 20 34.41 5.40 -5.71
C PHE A 20 34.93 3.96 -5.73
N GLU A 21 35.19 3.42 -4.54
CA GLU A 21 35.46 2.01 -4.31
C GLU A 21 34.14 1.30 -4.00
N TRP A 22 33.96 0.11 -4.58
CA TRP A 22 32.85 -0.77 -4.24
C TRP A 22 33.19 -1.51 -2.95
N ASP A 23 32.47 -1.18 -1.89
CA ASP A 23 32.58 -1.80 -0.57
C ASP A 23 31.19 -2.17 -0.03
N GLU A 24 31.15 -2.73 1.18
CA GLU A 24 29.90 -3.10 1.85
C GLU A 24 29.00 -1.91 2.20
N LYS A 25 29.51 -0.67 2.12
CA LYS A 25 28.78 0.56 2.47
C LYS A 25 28.23 1.27 1.24
N MET A 26 28.59 0.84 0.04
CA MET A 26 28.21 1.46 -1.22
C MET A 26 26.69 1.60 -1.37
N PHE A 27 25.91 0.63 -0.86
CA PHE A 27 24.44 0.68 -0.93
C PHE A 27 23.86 1.94 -0.26
N ALA A 28 24.47 2.41 0.84
CA ALA A 28 23.99 3.58 1.56
C ALA A 28 24.21 4.91 0.81
N LYS A 29 25.04 4.91 -0.24
CA LYS A 29 25.26 6.09 -1.08
C LYS A 29 24.14 6.30 -2.11
N PHE A 30 23.29 5.30 -2.34
CA PHE A 30 22.20 5.40 -3.32
C PHE A 30 20.94 6.06 -2.74
N ALA A 31 20.19 6.68 -3.64
CA ALA A 31 18.83 7.14 -3.41
C ALA A 31 17.86 6.10 -3.96
N TYR A 32 16.99 5.57 -3.12
CA TYR A 32 15.98 4.58 -3.51
C TYR A 32 14.62 5.27 -3.65
N LEU A 33 14.11 5.34 -4.88
CA LEU A 33 12.82 5.95 -5.18
C LEU A 33 11.72 4.88 -5.20
N GLN A 34 10.61 5.14 -4.52
CA GLN A 34 9.50 4.19 -4.36
C GLN A 34 8.15 4.92 -4.39
N ASP A 35 7.07 4.15 -4.58
CA ASP A 35 5.67 4.60 -4.48
C ASP A 35 5.38 5.91 -5.23
N VAL A 36 5.71 5.91 -6.53
CA VAL A 36 5.47 7.07 -7.41
C VAL A 36 3.97 7.23 -7.66
N ARG A 37 3.48 8.45 -7.46
CA ARG A 37 2.10 8.86 -7.68
C ARG A 37 2.06 10.13 -8.52
N ILE A 38 1.04 10.22 -9.36
CA ILE A 38 0.77 11.39 -10.20
C ILE A 38 -0.60 11.91 -9.78
N SER A 39 -0.76 13.23 -9.68
CA SER A 39 -2.08 13.84 -9.46
C SER A 39 -3.00 13.58 -10.65
N ASN A 40 -4.32 13.53 -10.44
CA ASN A 40 -5.28 13.21 -11.53
C ASN A 40 -5.21 14.20 -12.70
N ASN A 41 -4.84 15.46 -12.44
CA ASN A 41 -4.65 16.47 -13.49
C ASN A 41 -3.29 16.37 -14.21
N GLY A 42 -2.38 15.49 -13.75
CA GLY A 42 -1.07 15.28 -14.35
C GLY A 42 -0.04 16.39 -14.09
N GLU A 43 -0.33 17.35 -13.19
CA GLU A 43 0.55 18.50 -12.95
C GLU A 43 1.62 18.26 -11.88
N GLN A 44 1.37 17.31 -10.97
CA GLN A 44 2.25 17.02 -9.83
C GLN A 44 2.59 15.54 -9.77
N ILE A 45 3.83 15.25 -9.37
CA ILE A 45 4.26 13.91 -8.99
C ILE A 45 4.65 13.91 -7.51
N ALA A 46 4.36 12.80 -6.82
CA ALA A 46 4.85 12.54 -5.48
C ALA A 46 5.56 11.19 -5.48
N TYR A 47 6.68 11.09 -4.77
CA TYR A 47 7.40 9.82 -4.61
C TYR A 47 8.14 9.79 -3.29
N VAL A 48 8.45 8.59 -2.80
CA VAL A 48 9.21 8.39 -1.57
C VAL A 48 10.69 8.24 -1.93
N LEU A 49 11.51 9.17 -1.46
CA LEU A 49 12.96 9.08 -1.45
C LEU A 49 13.40 8.40 -0.15
N THR A 50 14.04 7.24 -0.27
CA THR A 50 14.61 6.50 0.87
C THR A 50 16.13 6.52 0.82
N LYS A 51 16.76 6.81 1.96
CA LYS A 51 18.22 6.68 2.18
C LYS A 51 18.51 5.82 3.39
N ALA A 52 19.46 4.90 3.26
CA ALA A 52 20.03 4.19 4.40
C ALA A 52 20.99 5.13 5.14
N ASN A 53 20.76 5.36 6.43
CA ASN A 53 21.66 6.08 7.31
C ASN A 53 22.42 5.05 8.17
N LEU A 54 23.72 4.89 7.90
CA LEU A 54 24.57 3.94 8.61
C LEU A 54 24.95 4.40 10.02
N GLU A 55 24.88 5.70 10.31
CA GLU A 55 25.23 6.24 11.63
C GLU A 55 24.11 5.98 12.64
N ASP A 56 22.86 6.17 12.19
CA ASP A 56 21.67 6.01 13.01
C ASP A 56 21.02 4.60 12.88
N ASP A 57 21.59 3.72 12.05
CA ASP A 57 21.10 2.37 11.73
C ASP A 57 19.62 2.32 11.30
N GLU A 58 19.23 3.26 10.44
CA GLU A 58 17.83 3.42 10.02
C GLU A 58 17.67 3.83 8.55
N TYR A 59 16.44 3.72 8.05
CA TYR A 59 16.08 4.25 6.74
C TYR A 59 15.32 5.57 6.88
N LYS A 60 15.91 6.65 6.40
CA LYS A 60 15.23 7.95 6.30
C LYS A 60 14.37 8.01 5.04
N LYS A 61 13.08 8.30 5.23
CA LYS A 61 12.09 8.43 4.16
C LYS A 61 11.64 9.88 4.04
N THR A 62 11.60 10.39 2.83
CA THR A 62 11.13 11.74 2.52
C THR A 62 10.19 11.66 1.33
N ILE A 63 8.97 12.17 1.47
CA ILE A 63 8.10 12.38 0.32
C ILE A 63 8.59 13.64 -0.40
N VAL A 64 8.88 13.49 -1.68
CA VAL A 64 9.16 14.61 -2.59
C VAL A 64 7.91 14.82 -3.43
N ILE A 65 7.41 16.06 -3.47
CA ILE A 65 6.30 16.48 -4.32
C ILE A 65 6.88 17.48 -5.34
N GLU A 66 6.80 17.16 -6.62
CA GLU A 66 7.36 17.96 -7.71
C GLU A 66 6.26 18.44 -8.65
N ASN A 67 6.25 19.74 -8.93
CA ASN A 67 5.43 20.33 -9.98
C ASN A 67 6.12 20.12 -11.34
N LEU A 68 5.43 19.50 -12.29
CA LEU A 68 6.00 19.13 -13.58
C LEU A 68 6.16 20.30 -14.56
N GLU A 69 5.45 21.41 -14.36
CA GLU A 69 5.55 22.59 -15.22
C GLU A 69 6.83 23.39 -14.94
N ASN A 70 7.15 23.62 -13.67
CA ASN A 70 8.24 24.50 -13.26
C ASN A 70 9.39 23.80 -12.51
N GLY A 71 9.25 22.53 -12.15
CA GLY A 71 10.25 21.75 -11.41
C GLY A 71 10.37 22.10 -9.93
N GLU A 72 9.45 22.89 -9.37
CA GLU A 72 9.42 23.22 -7.95
C GLU A 72 9.20 21.94 -7.13
N ARG A 73 9.98 21.79 -6.05
CA ARG A 73 9.91 20.63 -5.14
C ARG A 73 9.56 21.06 -3.72
N LYS A 74 8.61 20.33 -3.13
CA LYS A 74 8.25 20.38 -1.71
C LYS A 74 8.60 19.04 -1.06
N TYR A 75 8.87 19.07 0.24
CA TYR A 75 9.39 17.91 0.97
C TYR A 75 8.60 17.68 2.24
N ILE A 76 8.31 16.41 2.55
CA ILE A 76 7.74 15.98 3.82
C ILE A 76 8.68 14.92 4.41
N SER A 77 9.38 15.27 5.49
CA SER A 77 10.28 14.37 6.20
C SER A 77 9.51 13.33 7.02
N ASP A 78 10.14 12.17 7.21
CA ASP A 78 9.68 11.04 8.01
C ASP A 78 8.24 10.64 7.62
N ALA A 79 8.07 10.47 6.30
CA ALA A 79 6.78 10.22 5.69
C ALA A 79 6.88 9.23 4.52
N SER A 80 5.80 8.48 4.31
CA SER A 80 5.66 7.49 3.23
C SER A 80 4.20 7.42 2.74
N ALA A 81 3.93 6.55 1.76
CA ALA A 81 2.59 6.28 1.24
C ALA A 81 1.81 7.54 0.78
N PRO A 82 2.39 8.41 -0.07
CA PRO A 82 1.66 9.56 -0.62
C PRO A 82 0.44 9.11 -1.41
N ARG A 83 -0.71 9.77 -1.26
CA ARG A 83 -1.89 9.61 -2.13
C ARG A 83 -2.52 10.96 -2.37
N PHE A 84 -2.49 11.44 -3.61
CA PHE A 84 -3.19 12.65 -4.01
C PHE A 84 -4.70 12.46 -3.89
N ALA A 85 -5.40 13.47 -3.35
CA ALA A 85 -6.83 13.57 -3.55
C ALA A 85 -7.14 13.79 -5.05
N PRO A 86 -8.32 13.38 -5.54
CA PRO A 86 -8.68 13.52 -6.95
C PRO A 86 -8.59 14.97 -7.48
N ASN A 87 -8.83 15.97 -6.63
CA ASN A 87 -8.75 17.39 -6.94
C ASN A 87 -7.31 17.93 -7.02
N GLY A 88 -6.30 17.15 -6.60
CA GLY A 88 -4.90 17.52 -6.62
C GLY A 88 -4.48 18.63 -5.64
N THR A 89 -5.35 19.07 -4.72
CA THR A 89 -5.04 20.15 -3.75
C THR A 89 -4.55 19.62 -2.41
N THR A 90 -4.88 18.38 -2.07
CA THR A 90 -4.46 17.71 -0.85
C THR A 90 -3.81 16.37 -1.12
N LEU A 91 -3.06 15.88 -0.14
CA LEU A 91 -2.37 14.61 -0.19
C LEU A 91 -2.43 13.94 1.18
N THR A 92 -2.77 12.65 1.23
CA THR A 92 -2.56 11.86 2.45
C THR A 92 -1.19 11.22 2.44
N PHE A 93 -0.62 11.05 3.62
CA PHE A 93 0.64 10.31 3.81
C PHE A 93 0.64 9.61 5.17
N VAL A 94 1.53 8.63 5.34
CA VAL A 94 1.73 7.91 6.59
C VAL A 94 3.01 8.39 7.26
N ARG A 95 2.95 8.60 8.58
CA ARG A 95 4.10 8.84 9.45
C ARG A 95 4.17 7.78 10.53
N ALA A 96 5.32 7.17 10.71
CA ALA A 96 5.54 6.24 11.82
C ALA A 96 5.62 7.02 13.14
N ASN A 97 5.05 6.46 14.20
CA ASN A 97 5.20 6.90 15.56
C ASN A 97 5.93 5.81 16.34
N GLU A 98 7.25 5.94 16.42
CA GLU A 98 8.13 4.92 17.00
C GLU A 98 7.88 4.71 18.49
N GLU A 99 7.57 5.77 19.25
CA GLU A 99 7.32 5.67 20.70
C GLU A 99 6.10 4.79 21.03
N LYS A 100 5.10 4.76 20.14
CA LYS A 100 3.86 3.99 20.34
C LYS A 100 3.79 2.75 19.48
N GLU A 101 4.77 2.51 18.61
CA GLU A 101 4.74 1.47 17.59
C GLU A 101 3.47 1.53 16.72
N THR A 102 3.06 2.75 16.35
CA THR A 102 1.87 3.02 15.52
C THR A 102 2.22 3.78 14.25
N ASN A 103 1.25 3.89 13.36
CA ASN A 103 1.28 4.68 12.14
C ASN A 103 0.16 5.73 12.17
N GLN A 104 0.52 6.97 11.85
CA GLN A 104 -0.39 8.10 11.77
C GLN A 104 -0.72 8.37 10.30
N LEU A 105 -2.00 8.37 9.96
CA LEU A 105 -2.47 8.87 8.67
C LEU A 105 -2.63 10.38 8.77
N MET A 106 -1.93 11.09 7.91
CA MET A 106 -1.89 12.54 7.87
C MET A 106 -2.53 13.05 6.58
N LEU A 107 -3.14 14.23 6.62
CA LEU A 107 -3.63 14.97 5.46
C LEU A 107 -2.90 16.30 5.38
N VAL A 108 -2.32 16.63 4.23
CA VAL A 108 -1.65 17.92 3.97
C VAL A 108 -2.34 18.68 2.86
N ASP A 109 -2.49 19.99 3.07
CA ASP A 109 -2.82 20.94 2.00
C ASP A 109 -1.54 21.28 1.24
N LEU A 110 -1.52 21.03 -0.07
CA LEU A 110 -0.32 21.17 -0.90
C LEU A 110 0.06 22.63 -1.19
N ARG A 111 -0.85 23.58 -0.97
CA ARG A 111 -0.60 25.02 -1.18
C ARG A 111 0.11 25.60 0.03
N THR A 112 -0.36 25.28 1.23
CA THR A 112 0.16 25.84 2.49
C THR A 112 1.18 24.94 3.16
N MET A 113 1.23 23.65 2.80
CA MET A 113 1.96 22.59 3.49
C MET A 113 1.55 22.40 4.96
N SER A 114 0.37 22.87 5.34
CA SER A 114 -0.21 22.57 6.66
C SER A 114 -0.78 21.16 6.69
N ALA A 115 -0.40 20.38 7.70
CA ALA A 115 -0.86 19.00 7.85
C ALA A 115 -1.67 18.80 9.14
N LYS A 116 -2.68 17.93 9.09
CA LYS A 116 -3.43 17.44 10.26
C LYS A 116 -3.40 15.92 10.31
N LYS A 117 -3.51 15.36 11.51
CA LYS A 117 -3.66 13.90 11.72
C LYS A 117 -5.13 13.53 11.53
N LEU A 118 -5.40 12.50 10.72
CA LEU A 118 -6.74 11.95 10.53
C LEU A 118 -7.01 10.80 11.49
N LEU A 119 -6.08 9.84 11.58
CA LEU A 119 -6.18 8.69 12.49
C LEU A 119 -4.80 8.17 12.88
N GLU A 120 -4.78 7.29 13.86
CA GLU A 120 -3.58 6.57 14.30
C GLU A 120 -3.95 5.12 14.58
N THR A 121 -3.21 4.18 13.99
CA THR A 121 -3.45 2.74 14.11
C THR A 121 -2.13 1.98 14.01
N LYS A 122 -2.07 0.71 14.42
CA LYS A 122 -0.83 -0.06 14.34
C LYS A 122 -0.35 -0.27 12.91
N ASN A 123 -1.26 -0.63 12.00
CA ASN A 123 -0.91 -0.93 10.62
C ASN A 123 -1.79 -0.13 9.63
N ILE A 124 -1.15 0.43 8.60
CA ILE A 124 -1.82 0.99 7.43
C ILE A 124 -1.16 0.34 6.21
N PHE A 125 -1.93 -0.41 5.43
CA PHE A 125 -1.43 -1.13 4.27
C PHE A 125 -1.72 -0.42 2.95
N ASP A 126 -2.90 0.18 2.83
CA ASP A 126 -3.26 0.99 1.66
C ASP A 126 -4.24 2.10 2.06
N VAL A 127 -4.24 3.18 1.28
CA VAL A 127 -5.17 4.30 1.42
C VAL A 127 -5.61 4.69 0.01
N ARG A 128 -6.92 4.75 -0.22
CA ARG A 128 -7.50 5.11 -1.51
C ARG A 128 -8.56 6.19 -1.34
N TRP A 129 -8.44 7.26 -2.12
CA TRP A 129 -9.45 8.30 -2.19
C TRP A 129 -10.67 7.82 -2.96
N ASN A 130 -11.85 8.15 -2.44
CA ASN A 130 -13.05 8.20 -3.25
C ASN A 130 -12.96 9.42 -4.20
N GLN A 131 -13.68 9.38 -5.33
CA GLN A 131 -13.69 10.47 -6.31
C GLN A 131 -14.32 11.76 -5.79
N ASP A 132 -15.03 11.71 -4.66
CA ASP A 132 -15.65 12.85 -3.99
C ASP A 132 -14.69 13.82 -3.27
N ASN A 133 -13.39 13.52 -3.22
CA ASN A 133 -12.35 14.30 -2.53
C ASN A 133 -12.47 14.37 -1.00
N ARG A 134 -13.26 13.48 -0.39
CA ARG A 134 -13.58 13.51 1.04
C ARG A 134 -13.44 12.15 1.70
N ARG A 135 -13.94 11.09 1.08
CA ARG A 135 -13.88 9.75 1.68
C ARG A 135 -12.57 9.05 1.35
N LEU A 136 -12.04 8.35 2.35
CA LEU A 136 -10.91 7.44 2.24
C LEU A 136 -11.36 6.01 2.49
N LEU A 137 -10.84 5.08 1.69
CA LEU A 137 -10.82 3.66 2.00
C LEU A 137 -9.44 3.32 2.53
N ILE A 138 -9.37 2.99 3.82
CA ILE A 138 -8.12 2.64 4.50
C ILE A 138 -8.11 1.14 4.73
N THR A 139 -7.04 0.49 4.28
CA THR A 139 -6.78 -0.93 4.53
C THR A 139 -5.82 -1.04 5.72
N SER A 140 -6.27 -1.69 6.79
CA SER A 140 -5.51 -1.93 8.02
C SER A 140 -5.67 -3.39 8.47
N SER A 141 -5.15 -3.72 9.66
CA SER A 141 -5.43 -4.99 10.33
C SER A 141 -5.71 -4.80 11.80
N GLU A 142 -6.43 -5.76 12.36
CA GLU A 142 -6.56 -5.97 13.79
C GLU A 142 -6.03 -7.36 14.12
N ARG A 143 -5.22 -7.47 15.17
CA ARG A 143 -4.68 -8.74 15.67
C ARG A 143 -4.97 -8.87 17.17
N LEU A 144 -5.03 -10.10 17.66
CA LEU A 144 -5.07 -10.36 19.09
C LEU A 144 -3.73 -9.97 19.70
N GLU A 145 -3.76 -9.06 20.65
CA GLU A 145 -2.57 -8.60 21.36
C GLU A 145 -2.59 -9.12 22.78
N ASP A 146 -1.61 -9.96 23.07
CA ASP A 146 -1.29 -10.50 24.38
C ASP A 146 0.24 -10.52 24.48
N GLU A 147 0.79 -9.96 25.55
CA GLU A 147 2.25 -9.81 25.72
C GLU A 147 2.95 -11.17 25.87
N ASP A 148 2.24 -12.19 26.35
CA ASP A 148 2.81 -13.49 26.70
C ASP A 148 2.53 -14.57 25.64
N VAL A 149 1.49 -14.40 24.80
CA VAL A 149 0.99 -15.46 23.92
C VAL A 149 0.59 -14.96 22.54
N TYR A 150 1.21 -15.55 21.50
CA TYR A 150 0.64 -15.54 20.16
C TYR A 150 -0.38 -16.68 20.05
N PHE A 151 -1.61 -16.35 19.63
CA PHE A 151 -2.66 -17.36 19.46
C PHE A 151 -3.29 -17.27 18.07
N ASP A 152 -3.32 -18.39 17.37
CA ASP A 152 -3.98 -18.56 16.08
C ASP A 152 -4.81 -19.84 16.08
N ASP A 153 -6.05 -19.75 15.60
CA ASP A 153 -6.93 -20.90 15.36
C ASP A 153 -7.09 -21.21 13.87
N LYS A 154 -6.31 -20.53 13.02
CA LYS A 154 -6.30 -20.65 11.55
C LYS A 154 -4.85 -20.76 11.06
N LEU A 155 -4.66 -21.37 9.90
CA LEU A 155 -3.35 -21.43 9.24
C LEU A 155 -3.23 -20.38 8.14
N PRO A 156 -1.99 -19.89 7.89
CA PRO A 156 -0.77 -20.13 8.63
C PRO A 156 -0.71 -19.27 9.91
N ILE A 157 0.05 -19.73 10.90
CA ILE A 157 0.27 -19.01 12.16
C ILE A 157 1.29 -17.87 12.03
N TRP A 158 2.03 -17.82 10.92
CA TRP A 158 3.07 -16.83 10.65
C TRP A 158 3.20 -16.57 9.15
N PHE A 159 3.77 -15.42 8.79
CA PHE A 159 4.03 -15.06 7.40
C PHE A 159 5.38 -14.35 7.24
N ASN A 160 6.09 -14.65 6.15
CA ASN A 160 7.40 -14.06 5.89
C ASN A 160 7.32 -12.53 5.77
N GLY A 161 8.19 -11.80 6.47
CA GLY A 161 8.15 -10.35 6.54
C GLY A 161 7.08 -9.76 7.48
N ARG A 162 6.28 -10.61 8.15
CA ARG A 162 5.25 -10.18 9.12
C ARG A 162 5.44 -10.76 10.51
N GLY A 163 5.97 -11.98 10.62
CA GLY A 163 6.07 -12.69 11.90
C GLY A 163 4.78 -13.47 12.19
N PHE A 164 4.47 -13.65 13.48
CA PHE A 164 3.24 -14.33 13.92
C PHE A 164 2.01 -13.46 13.65
N LEU A 165 0.93 -14.09 13.18
CA LEU A 165 -0.29 -13.37 12.82
C LEU A 165 -1.13 -13.05 14.06
N SER A 166 -1.26 -13.99 15.00
CA SER A 166 -2.04 -13.80 16.23
C SER A 166 -3.49 -13.37 15.93
N LYS A 167 -4.21 -14.17 15.15
CA LYS A 167 -5.58 -13.88 14.68
C LYS A 167 -5.70 -12.55 13.94
N GLU A 168 -4.69 -12.21 13.16
CA GLU A 168 -4.77 -11.00 12.36
C GLU A 168 -5.87 -11.09 11.30
N GLU A 169 -6.73 -10.09 11.29
CA GLU A 169 -7.81 -9.92 10.33
C GLU A 169 -7.62 -8.59 9.59
N GLY A 170 -7.73 -8.64 8.27
CA GLY A 170 -7.77 -7.44 7.44
C GLY A 170 -9.04 -6.61 7.71
N VAL A 171 -8.87 -5.30 7.74
CA VAL A 171 -9.97 -4.36 7.95
C VAL A 171 -9.96 -3.32 6.83
N LEU A 172 -11.13 -3.08 6.24
CA LEU A 172 -11.38 -1.91 5.39
C LEU A 172 -12.17 -0.88 6.20
N GLN A 173 -11.69 0.35 6.24
CA GLN A 173 -12.30 1.46 6.96
C GLN A 173 -12.69 2.54 5.96
N ILE A 174 -13.96 2.95 5.97
CA ILE A 174 -14.44 4.10 5.22
C ILE A 174 -14.41 5.31 6.14
N PHE A 175 -13.54 6.27 5.86
CA PHE A 175 -13.27 7.41 6.73
C PHE A 175 -13.58 8.72 6.03
N ASP A 176 -14.19 9.66 6.76
CA ASP A 176 -14.48 11.02 6.29
C ASP A 176 -13.37 11.99 6.74
N THR A 177 -12.67 12.61 5.80
CA THR A 177 -11.60 13.58 6.13
C THR A 177 -12.09 14.93 6.64
N ASP A 178 -13.34 15.29 6.31
CA ASP A 178 -13.93 16.58 6.68
C ASP A 178 -14.58 16.50 8.07
N GLY A 179 -15.41 15.46 8.28
CA GLY A 179 -15.99 15.13 9.58
C GLY A 179 -15.01 14.52 10.58
N GLU A 180 -13.85 14.05 10.10
CA GLU A 180 -12.83 13.34 10.89
C GLU A 180 -13.39 12.10 11.62
N GLU A 181 -14.28 11.38 10.95
CA GLU A 181 -15.00 10.25 11.54
C GLU A 181 -14.97 9.00 10.67
N LEU A 182 -15.02 7.84 11.35
CA LEU A 182 -15.19 6.56 10.70
C LEU A 182 -16.67 6.40 10.32
N ILE A 183 -16.96 6.37 9.02
CA ILE A 183 -18.30 6.12 8.49
C ILE A 183 -18.66 4.65 8.64
N ASP A 184 -17.74 3.76 8.26
CA ASP A 184 -18.01 2.33 8.20
C ASP A 184 -16.73 1.48 8.30
N LYS A 185 -16.90 0.21 8.66
CA LYS A 185 -15.81 -0.75 8.83
C LYS A 185 -16.22 -2.16 8.39
N ILE A 186 -15.50 -2.69 7.42
CA ILE A 186 -15.68 -4.04 6.90
C ILE A 186 -14.54 -4.92 7.41
N LYS A 187 -14.88 -5.96 8.19
CA LYS A 187 -13.93 -7.01 8.55
C LYS A 187 -13.81 -8.00 7.41
N VAL A 188 -12.60 -8.16 6.89
CA VAL A 188 -12.28 -9.11 5.83
C VAL A 188 -11.59 -10.31 6.47
N GLU A 189 -12.19 -11.49 6.34
CA GLU A 189 -11.59 -12.74 6.81
C GLU A 189 -10.38 -13.13 5.92
N SER A 190 -9.31 -12.35 6.00
CA SER A 190 -8.12 -12.49 5.18
C SER A 190 -6.88 -12.33 6.05
N PHE A 191 -6.06 -13.38 6.04
CA PHE A 191 -4.72 -13.40 6.63
C PHE A 191 -3.62 -13.21 5.57
N VAL A 192 -3.96 -13.09 4.29
CA VAL A 192 -3.00 -13.14 3.16
C VAL A 192 -2.99 -11.86 2.34
N LEU A 193 -4.14 -11.25 2.04
CA LEU A 193 -4.21 -10.16 1.05
C LEU A 193 -3.40 -8.92 1.42
N PRO A 194 -3.35 -8.47 2.69
CA PRO A 194 -2.46 -7.37 3.02
C PRO A 194 -0.97 -7.68 2.80
N TYR A 195 -0.62 -8.95 2.55
CA TYR A 195 0.75 -9.48 2.56
C TYR A 195 1.20 -10.11 1.25
N VAL A 196 0.29 -10.37 0.32
CA VAL A 196 0.60 -10.96 -0.98
C VAL A 196 0.46 -9.90 -2.06
N SER A 197 1.63 -9.36 -2.42
CA SER A 197 2.00 -8.63 -3.64
C SER A 197 0.93 -7.70 -4.23
N ASP A 198 1.12 -6.39 -4.08
CA ASP A 198 0.58 -5.30 -4.91
C ASP A 198 -0.92 -5.30 -5.21
N LEU A 199 -1.71 -6.09 -4.50
CA LEU A 199 -3.12 -6.30 -4.75
C LEU A 199 -3.95 -5.67 -3.64
N PRO A 200 -4.93 -4.83 -3.99
CA PRO A 200 -5.77 -4.20 -2.98
C PRO A 200 -6.69 -5.24 -2.34
N MET A 201 -6.84 -5.12 -1.02
CA MET A 201 -7.89 -5.85 -0.31
C MET A 201 -9.27 -5.30 -0.68
N GLY A 202 -9.38 -3.99 -0.91
CA GLY A 202 -10.59 -3.35 -1.41
C GLY A 202 -10.28 -2.11 -2.24
N ILE A 203 -11.19 -1.78 -3.14
CA ILE A 203 -11.14 -0.63 -4.04
C ILE A 203 -12.48 0.11 -4.04
N TRP A 204 -12.45 1.40 -4.38
CA TRP A 204 -13.66 2.15 -4.68
C TRP A 204 -14.21 1.78 -6.06
N HIS A 205 -15.54 1.70 -6.17
CA HIS A 205 -16.27 1.63 -7.43
C HIS A 205 -17.51 2.52 -7.33
N GLY A 206 -17.38 3.75 -7.81
CA GLY A 206 -18.35 4.81 -7.52
C GLY A 206 -18.38 5.10 -6.02
N ASP A 207 -19.57 5.00 -5.42
CA ASP A 207 -19.77 5.15 -3.97
C ASP A 207 -19.66 3.83 -3.18
N ALA A 208 -19.58 2.71 -3.89
CA ALA A 208 -19.45 1.39 -3.31
C ALA A 208 -17.99 0.96 -3.16
N VAL A 209 -17.78 -0.08 -2.34
CA VAL A 209 -16.49 -0.74 -2.17
C VAL A 209 -16.57 -2.15 -2.75
N ILE A 210 -15.65 -2.48 -3.65
CA ILE A 210 -15.43 -3.87 -4.08
C ILE A 210 -14.23 -4.41 -3.32
N TYR A 211 -14.38 -5.58 -2.70
CA TYR A 211 -13.30 -6.17 -1.91
C TYR A 211 -13.09 -7.66 -2.21
N ASN A 212 -11.83 -8.05 -2.15
CA ASN A 212 -11.35 -9.40 -2.42
C ASN A 212 -11.25 -10.19 -1.11
N VAL A 213 -11.69 -11.44 -1.10
CA VAL A 213 -11.59 -12.34 0.05
C VAL A 213 -10.92 -13.63 -0.38
N PRO A 214 -9.77 -14.03 0.21
CA PRO A 214 -9.15 -15.32 -0.08
C PRO A 214 -10.06 -16.46 0.33
N ASN A 215 -10.25 -17.41 -0.56
CA ASN A 215 -10.97 -18.62 -0.24
C ASN A 215 -10.11 -19.53 0.66
N ARG A 216 -10.70 -20.05 1.73
CA ARG A 216 -9.99 -20.88 2.72
C ARG A 216 -9.40 -22.16 2.14
N LYS A 217 -9.96 -22.72 1.06
CA LYS A 217 -9.44 -23.94 0.40
C LYS A 217 -8.06 -23.68 -0.22
N ASN A 218 -7.88 -22.51 -0.83
CA ASN A 218 -6.60 -22.10 -1.41
C ASN A 218 -6.51 -20.56 -1.47
N PRO A 219 -5.96 -19.92 -0.42
CA PRO A 219 -6.00 -18.46 -0.25
C PRO A 219 -5.05 -17.71 -1.20
N TYR A 220 -4.22 -18.44 -1.95
CA TYR A 220 -3.33 -17.85 -2.96
C TYR A 220 -3.91 -17.92 -4.37
N LYS A 221 -4.84 -18.86 -4.62
CA LYS A 221 -5.38 -19.14 -5.95
C LYS A 221 -6.85 -18.74 -6.12
N LEU A 222 -7.65 -18.89 -5.07
CA LEU A 222 -9.11 -18.78 -5.14
C LEU A 222 -9.58 -17.60 -4.29
N PHE A 223 -10.48 -16.80 -4.85
CA PHE A 223 -11.01 -15.59 -4.25
C PHE A 223 -12.53 -15.55 -4.42
N ASP A 224 -13.20 -15.06 -3.39
CA ASP A 224 -14.55 -14.55 -3.51
C ASP A 224 -14.44 -13.02 -3.59
N ILE A 225 -15.24 -12.39 -4.45
CA ILE A 225 -15.25 -10.93 -4.63
C ILE A 225 -16.63 -10.43 -4.23
N TYR A 226 -16.66 -9.39 -3.41
CA TYR A 226 -17.88 -8.83 -2.86
C TYR A 226 -18.02 -7.36 -3.25
N HIS A 227 -19.26 -6.95 -3.46
CA HIS A 227 -19.70 -5.57 -3.53
C HIS A 227 -20.26 -5.16 -2.16
N TYR A 228 -19.94 -3.95 -1.72
CA TYR A 228 -20.38 -3.39 -0.44
C TYR A 228 -20.90 -1.96 -0.62
N GLU A 229 -22.14 -1.74 -0.22
CA GLU A 229 -22.76 -0.42 -0.24
C GLU A 229 -23.84 -0.35 0.85
N HIS A 230 -23.96 0.78 1.56
CA HIS A 230 -25.02 1.00 2.56
C HIS A 230 -25.18 -0.11 3.62
N ASN A 231 -24.08 -0.68 4.14
CA ASN A 231 -24.06 -1.83 5.06
C ASN A 231 -24.61 -3.15 4.49
N GLU A 232 -24.85 -3.21 3.18
CA GLU A 232 -25.22 -4.43 2.48
C GLU A 232 -24.00 -4.97 1.74
N ARG A 233 -23.86 -6.30 1.77
CA ARG A 233 -22.82 -7.01 1.01
C ARG A 233 -23.46 -7.98 0.04
N GLU A 234 -22.97 -7.97 -1.18
CA GLU A 234 -23.37 -8.89 -2.25
C GLU A 234 -22.12 -9.61 -2.76
N LYS A 235 -22.24 -10.91 -3.04
CA LYS A 235 -21.15 -11.67 -3.66
C LYS A 235 -21.25 -11.51 -5.17
N LEU A 236 -20.23 -10.92 -5.79
CA LEU A 236 -20.13 -10.75 -7.25
C LEU A 236 -19.56 -12.00 -7.91
N PHE A 237 -18.49 -12.56 -7.33
CA PHE A 237 -17.79 -13.71 -7.86
C PHE A 237 -17.46 -14.71 -6.75
N GLU A 238 -17.53 -16.00 -7.07
CA GLU A 238 -17.29 -17.10 -6.15
C GLU A 238 -16.20 -18.03 -6.69
N GLU A 239 -15.21 -18.36 -5.85
CA GLU A 239 -14.11 -19.28 -6.15
C GLU A 239 -13.37 -18.98 -7.48
N VAL A 240 -13.16 -17.70 -7.80
CA VAL A 240 -12.43 -17.27 -9.01
C VAL A 240 -10.93 -17.18 -8.79
N SER A 241 -10.14 -17.23 -9.86
CA SER A 241 -8.68 -17.02 -9.81
C SER A 241 -8.22 -15.64 -10.28
N PHE A 242 -9.12 -14.66 -10.26
CA PHE A 242 -8.83 -13.25 -10.46
C PHE A 242 -9.26 -12.42 -9.25
N LYS A 243 -8.83 -11.16 -9.23
CA LYS A 243 -9.11 -10.19 -8.17
C LYS A 243 -9.47 -8.84 -8.77
N ALA A 244 -10.29 -8.08 -8.09
CA ALA A 244 -10.50 -6.67 -8.40
C ALA A 244 -9.23 -5.87 -8.05
N LEU A 245 -8.63 -5.21 -9.05
CA LEU A 245 -7.37 -4.47 -8.94
C LEU A 245 -7.59 -2.95 -8.90
N ASP A 246 -8.51 -2.45 -9.74
CA ASP A 246 -8.79 -1.02 -9.82
C ASP A 246 -10.16 -0.76 -10.47
N SER A 247 -10.60 0.48 -10.47
CA SER A 247 -11.91 0.86 -11.02
C SER A 247 -11.95 2.33 -11.41
N ASN A 248 -12.65 2.64 -12.50
CA ASN A 248 -12.94 4.02 -12.91
C ASN A 248 -14.35 4.48 -12.45
N GLY A 249 -15.06 3.65 -11.68
CA GLY A 249 -16.43 3.90 -11.23
C GLY A 249 -17.54 3.33 -12.13
N GLU A 250 -17.21 2.86 -13.32
CA GLU A 250 -18.15 2.20 -14.25
C GLU A 250 -17.69 0.78 -14.59
N VAL A 251 -16.37 0.59 -14.72
CA VAL A 251 -15.71 -0.65 -15.08
C VAL A 251 -14.68 -1.00 -14.02
N VAL A 252 -14.64 -2.27 -13.65
CA VAL A 252 -13.65 -2.85 -12.75
C VAL A 252 -12.54 -3.51 -13.57
N LEU A 253 -11.29 -3.19 -13.25
CA LEU A 253 -10.13 -3.89 -13.75
C LEU A 253 -9.88 -5.12 -12.89
N LEU A 254 -10.00 -6.30 -13.49
CA LEU A 254 -9.70 -7.58 -12.87
C LEU A 254 -8.30 -8.06 -13.29
N HIS A 255 -7.55 -8.62 -12.35
CA HIS A 255 -6.23 -9.21 -12.60
C HIS A 255 -6.23 -10.67 -12.19
N GLY A 256 -5.99 -11.57 -13.15
CA GLY A 256 -5.87 -13.00 -12.88
C GLY A 256 -6.28 -13.89 -14.06
N LYS A 257 -7.01 -14.96 -13.76
CA LYS A 257 -7.77 -15.77 -14.74
C LYS A 257 -9.10 -16.19 -14.11
N PRO A 258 -10.17 -16.42 -14.89
CA PRO A 258 -11.43 -16.94 -14.33
C PRO A 258 -11.21 -18.19 -13.49
N GLU A 259 -10.43 -19.14 -14.03
CA GLU A 259 -9.99 -20.33 -13.34
C GLU A 259 -8.52 -20.61 -13.66
N LYS A 260 -7.72 -20.90 -12.63
CA LYS A 260 -6.36 -21.44 -12.75
C LYS A 260 -6.34 -22.91 -12.34
N GLU A 261 -5.77 -23.76 -13.19
CA GLU A 261 -5.44 -25.14 -12.79
C GLU A 261 -4.27 -25.11 -11.79
N LYS A 262 -3.22 -24.35 -12.12
CA LYS A 262 -1.99 -24.17 -11.35
C LYS A 262 -1.79 -22.71 -10.94
N LEU A 263 -1.29 -22.51 -9.72
CA LEU A 263 -1.05 -21.17 -9.17
C LEU A 263 -0.15 -20.30 -10.06
N PHE A 264 0.88 -20.90 -10.66
CA PHE A 264 1.93 -20.22 -11.42
C PHE A 264 1.58 -19.93 -12.88
N GLU A 265 0.33 -20.13 -13.28
CA GLU A 265 -0.12 -19.67 -14.60
C GLU A 265 -0.07 -18.15 -14.69
N HIS A 266 0.18 -17.64 -15.89
CA HIS A 266 0.16 -16.20 -16.14
C HIS A 266 -1.20 -15.58 -15.86
N ASP A 267 -1.16 -14.39 -15.26
CA ASP A 267 -2.32 -13.54 -15.05
C ASP A 267 -2.56 -12.65 -16.28
N TYR A 268 -3.82 -12.30 -16.49
CA TYR A 268 -4.31 -11.39 -17.53
C TYR A 268 -5.13 -10.27 -16.89
N LEU A 269 -5.33 -9.20 -17.66
CA LEU A 269 -6.23 -8.12 -17.30
C LEU A 269 -7.57 -8.28 -18.02
N TYR A 270 -8.65 -8.11 -17.27
CA TYR A 270 -10.02 -8.11 -17.80
C TYR A 270 -10.73 -6.84 -17.35
N LEU A 271 -11.67 -6.37 -18.17
CA LEU A 271 -12.58 -5.29 -17.84
C LEU A 271 -13.95 -5.91 -17.57
N TRP A 272 -14.57 -5.56 -16.44
CA TRP A 272 -15.91 -6.01 -16.07
C TRP A 272 -16.80 -4.78 -15.82
N ASP A 273 -17.92 -4.71 -16.52
CA ASP A 273 -18.86 -3.57 -16.56
C ASP A 273 -20.19 -3.86 -15.86
N GLY A 274 -20.29 -4.98 -15.13
CA GLY A 274 -21.50 -5.39 -14.41
C GLY A 274 -22.35 -6.43 -15.12
N GLU A 275 -22.11 -6.71 -16.41
CA GLU A 275 -22.85 -7.74 -17.15
C GLU A 275 -22.16 -9.13 -17.04
N GLN A 276 -22.98 -10.19 -16.98
CA GLN A 276 -22.53 -11.60 -16.90
C GLN A 276 -22.26 -12.22 -18.28
#